data_AF-A0A1X7TR78-F1
#
_entry.id   AF-A0A1X7TR78-F1
#
_cell.length_a   1.000
_cell.length_b   1.000
_cell.length_c   1.000
_cell.angle_alpha   90.00
_cell.angle_beta   90.00
_cell.angle_gamma   90.00
#
_symmetry.space_group_name_H-M   'P 1'
#
loop_
_entity.id
_entity.type
_entity.pdbx_description
1 polymer ?
#
loop_
_entity_poly.entity_id
_entity_poly.type
_entity_poly.pdbx_seq_one_letter_code
_entity_poly.pdbx_strand_id
1 'polypeptide(L)'
;PVESNNGTQIKQVNHQSSDKNLLDKEPKLKDLHRLFDSSAAHFLTIGTALDVEVDDLSHSEKSTSDKLRAVFKRWIDSNEGVTWRNALKVCEDYPEKFGKVKAGVDKFLESDRALKEYLK
;
A
#
# COMPACT_ATOMS: atom_id res chain seq x y z
N PRO A 1 -15.90 34.19 -33.55
CA PRO A 1 -15.22 34.30 -32.24
C PRO A 1 -15.75 33.22 -31.27
N VAL A 2 -14.82 32.60 -30.53
CA VAL A 2 -14.97 31.56 -29.49
C VAL A 2 -15.25 30.15 -30.06
N GLU A 3 -14.22 29.42 -30.45
CA GLU A 3 -13.33 28.57 -29.63
C GLU A 3 -13.94 27.19 -29.30
N SER A 4 -13.23 26.19 -29.85
CA SER A 4 -13.11 24.78 -29.49
C SER A 4 -13.50 24.39 -28.06
N ASN A 5 -13.89 23.13 -27.87
CA ASN A 5 -13.11 22.19 -27.02
C ASN A 5 -13.60 20.75 -27.18
N ASN A 6 -12.72 19.92 -27.74
CA ASN A 6 -12.78 18.47 -27.75
C ASN A 6 -12.77 17.93 -26.31
N GLY A 7 -13.89 17.37 -25.86
CA GLY A 7 -13.94 16.50 -24.70
C GLY A 7 -13.51 15.10 -25.09
N THR A 8 -12.20 14.84 -25.06
CA THR A 8 -11.63 13.48 -25.08
C THR A 8 -12.20 12.71 -23.88
N GLN A 9 -13.22 11.89 -24.11
CA GLN A 9 -13.58 10.83 -23.18
C GLN A 9 -12.46 9.80 -23.21
N ILE A 10 -11.57 9.89 -22.23
CA ILE A 10 -10.64 8.81 -21.92
C ILE A 10 -11.52 7.68 -21.38
N LYS A 11 -12.01 6.83 -22.29
CA LYS A 11 -12.53 5.52 -21.92
C LYS A 11 -11.37 4.78 -21.29
N GLN A 12 -11.37 4.67 -19.96
CA GLN A 12 -10.59 3.65 -19.29
C GLN A 12 -11.30 2.30 -19.54
N VAL A 13 -11.14 1.79 -20.76
CA VAL A 13 -11.37 0.38 -21.04
C VAL A 13 -10.17 -0.35 -20.47
N ASN A 14 -10.22 -0.73 -19.20
CA ASN A 14 -9.33 -1.78 -18.73
C ASN A 14 -10.09 -3.11 -18.80
N HIS A 15 -10.24 -3.59 -20.03
CA HIS A 15 -10.33 -5.03 -20.28
C HIS A 15 -8.96 -5.60 -19.90
N GLN A 16 -8.81 -6.07 -18.67
CA GLN A 16 -7.70 -6.92 -18.27
C GLN A 16 -8.37 -8.14 -17.66
N SER A 17 -8.72 -9.10 -18.52
CA SER A 17 -7.87 -10.27 -18.81
C SER A 17 -7.40 -10.90 -17.51
N SER A 18 -7.73 -12.18 -17.34
CA SER A 18 -7.50 -13.07 -16.21
C SER A 18 -6.02 -13.31 -15.83
N ASP A 19 -5.15 -12.33 -16.08
CA ASP A 19 -3.72 -12.35 -15.89
C ASP A 19 -3.35 -11.75 -14.52
N LYS A 20 -3.12 -12.63 -13.55
CA LYS A 20 -2.45 -12.42 -12.26
C LYS A 20 -2.44 -10.96 -11.77
N ASN A 21 -3.53 -10.52 -11.12
CA ASN A 21 -3.59 -9.19 -10.55
C ASN A 21 -2.56 -9.05 -9.42
N LEU A 22 -1.54 -8.22 -9.65
CA LEU A 22 -0.48 -7.94 -8.67
C LEU A 22 -1.04 -7.37 -7.36
N LEU A 23 -2.17 -6.65 -7.42
CA LEU A 23 -2.83 -6.08 -6.25
C LEU A 23 -3.33 -7.16 -5.29
N ASP A 24 -3.65 -8.35 -5.80
CA ASP A 24 -4.16 -9.47 -5.00
C ASP A 24 -3.03 -10.35 -4.45
N LYS A 25 -1.77 -9.98 -4.69
CA LYS A 25 -0.61 -10.68 -4.14
C LYS A 25 -0.29 -10.21 -2.72
N GLU A 26 0.10 -11.16 -1.89
CA GLU A 26 0.61 -10.89 -0.55
C GLU A 26 1.92 -10.11 -0.63
N PRO A 27 2.01 -8.91 -0.03
CA PRO A 27 3.23 -8.12 0.01
C PRO A 27 4.29 -8.74 0.92
N LYS A 28 5.57 -8.64 0.53
CA LYS A 28 6.68 -9.04 1.41
C LYS A 28 6.95 -7.97 2.45
N LEU A 29 7.22 -8.37 3.70
CA LEU A 29 7.55 -7.47 4.81
C LEU A 29 8.64 -6.43 4.45
N LYS A 30 9.70 -6.87 3.74
CA LYS A 30 10.80 -5.99 3.30
C LYS A 30 10.33 -4.86 2.36
N ASP A 31 9.33 -5.12 1.54
CA ASP A 31 8.83 -4.14 0.57
C ASP A 31 7.83 -3.19 1.23
N LEU A 32 6.92 -3.69 2.09
CA LEU A 32 6.06 -2.84 2.92
C LEU A 32 6.87 -1.88 3.76
N HIS A 33 7.83 -2.41 4.54
CA HIS A 33 8.65 -1.60 5.43
C HIS A 33 9.39 -0.51 4.65
N ARG A 34 10.07 -0.85 3.54
CA ARG A 34 10.77 0.15 2.70
C ARG A 34 9.83 1.23 2.17
N LEU A 35 8.65 0.85 1.67
CA LEU A 35 7.73 1.79 1.01
C LEU A 35 7.02 2.71 2.00
N PHE A 36 6.74 2.21 3.21
CA PHE A 36 6.02 2.96 4.25
C PHE A 36 6.93 3.60 5.29
N ASP A 37 8.26 3.39 5.26
CA ASP A 37 9.19 3.89 6.28
C ASP A 37 9.11 5.41 6.48
N SER A 38 8.88 6.17 5.40
CA SER A 38 8.68 7.63 5.49
C SER A 38 7.44 8.05 6.29
N SER A 39 6.53 7.11 6.57
CA SER A 39 5.32 7.27 7.37
C SER A 39 5.35 6.44 8.66
N ALA A 40 6.53 5.97 9.10
CA ALA A 40 6.68 5.14 10.29
C ALA A 40 6.12 5.78 11.58
N ALA A 41 6.12 7.12 11.67
CA ALA A 41 5.50 7.83 12.79
C ALA A 41 3.98 7.58 12.91
N HIS A 42 3.33 7.11 11.85
CA HIS A 42 1.89 6.80 11.80
C HIS A 42 1.58 5.31 11.97
N PHE A 43 2.50 4.52 12.56
CA PHE A 43 2.31 3.07 12.74
C PHE A 43 1.00 2.71 13.45
N LEU A 44 0.51 3.52 14.40
CA LEU A 44 -0.79 3.32 15.05
C LEU A 44 -1.93 3.42 14.04
N THR A 45 -1.99 4.51 13.27
CA THR A 45 -3.02 4.72 12.24
C THR A 45 -3.00 3.60 11.19
N ILE A 46 -1.81 3.22 10.73
CA ILE A 46 -1.64 2.14 9.74
C ILE A 46 -2.11 0.81 10.33
N GLY A 47 -1.69 0.48 11.55
CA GLY A 47 -2.08 -0.78 12.20
C GLY A 47 -3.57 -0.88 12.45
N THR A 48 -4.19 0.18 13.00
CA THR A 48 -5.66 0.22 13.18
C THR A 48 -6.40 0.08 11.86
N ALA A 49 -5.94 0.74 10.78
CA ALA A 49 -6.58 0.63 9.46
C ALA A 49 -6.41 -0.77 8.82
N LEU A 50 -5.39 -1.53 9.23
CA LEU A 50 -5.14 -2.91 8.83
C LEU A 50 -5.75 -3.94 9.80
N ASP A 51 -6.53 -3.49 10.78
CA ASP A 51 -7.11 -4.32 11.84
C ASP A 51 -6.06 -5.13 12.65
N VAL A 52 -4.93 -4.49 12.93
CA VAL A 52 -3.84 -5.04 13.74
C VAL A 52 -3.86 -4.43 15.13
N GLU A 53 -3.72 -5.27 16.15
CA GLU A 53 -3.49 -4.83 17.53
C GLU A 53 -2.17 -4.04 17.65
N VAL A 54 -2.24 -2.82 18.17
CA VAL A 54 -1.10 -1.89 18.27
C VAL A 54 -0.89 -1.28 19.65
N ASP A 55 -1.75 -1.58 20.62
CA ASP A 55 -1.73 -0.94 21.94
C ASP A 55 -0.42 -1.20 22.69
N ASP A 56 0.08 -2.43 22.62
CA ASP A 56 1.36 -2.81 23.22
C ASP A 56 2.56 -2.08 22.56
N LEU A 57 2.44 -1.70 21.28
CA LEU A 57 3.48 -0.96 20.56
C LEU A 57 3.55 0.51 21.00
N SER A 58 2.45 1.07 21.50
CA SER A 58 2.41 2.46 21.98
C SER A 58 3.37 2.65 23.17
N HIS A 59 3.43 1.68 24.08
CA HIS A 59 4.24 1.69 25.30
C HIS A 59 5.65 1.13 25.11
N SER A 60 5.99 0.63 23.92
CA SER A 60 7.32 0.07 23.65
C SER A 60 8.39 1.15 23.44
N GLU A 61 9.61 0.90 23.92
CA GLU A 61 10.80 1.76 23.69
C GLU A 61 11.39 1.65 22.27
N LYS A 62 10.80 0.81 21.39
CA LYS A 62 11.26 0.62 20.01
C LYS A 62 11.17 1.91 19.18
N SER A 63 12.02 2.01 18.16
CA SER A 63 11.90 3.07 17.16
C SER A 63 10.55 3.01 16.42
N THR A 64 10.08 4.13 15.87
CA THR A 64 8.86 4.15 15.05
C THR A 64 8.96 3.23 13.83
N SER A 65 10.14 3.13 13.21
CA SER A 65 10.40 2.23 12.09
C SER A 65 10.29 0.75 12.52
N ASP A 66 10.82 0.38 13.69
CA ASP A 66 10.68 -0.97 14.24
C ASP A 66 9.22 -1.30 14.61
N LYS A 67 8.47 -0.31 15.13
CA LYS A 67 7.04 -0.46 15.43
C LYS A 67 6.22 -0.65 14.16
N LEU A 68 6.48 0.15 13.11
CA LEU A 68 5.86 -0.03 11.79
C LEU A 68 6.17 -1.42 11.21
N ARG A 69 7.42 -1.87 11.30
CA ARG A 69 7.79 -3.24 10.88
C ARG A 69 7.02 -4.30 11.67
N ALA A 70 6.82 -4.10 12.98
CA ALA A 70 6.04 -5.01 13.81
C ALA A 70 4.56 -5.06 13.40
N VAL A 71 3.96 -3.91 13.07
CA VAL A 71 2.59 -3.83 12.53
C VAL A 71 2.46 -4.67 11.25
N PHE A 72 3.34 -4.46 10.27
CA PHE A 72 3.28 -5.24 9.03
C PHE A 72 3.55 -6.71 9.23
N LYS A 73 4.44 -7.07 10.17
CA LYS A 73 4.69 -8.46 10.50
C LYS A 73 3.42 -9.11 11.06
N ARG A 74 2.75 -8.48 12.02
CA ARG A 74 1.48 -8.98 12.60
C ARG A 74 0.38 -9.09 11.55
N TRP A 75 0.28 -8.09 10.68
CA TRP A 75 -0.69 -8.13 9.58
C TRP A 75 -0.44 -9.30 8.64
N ILE A 76 0.81 -9.53 8.22
CA ILE A 76 1.16 -10.69 7.38
C ILE A 76 0.88 -12.00 8.13
N ASP A 77 1.27 -12.07 9.40
CA ASP A 77 1.09 -13.26 10.24
C ASP A 77 -0.40 -13.57 10.52
N SER A 78 -1.33 -12.60 10.39
CA SER A 78 -2.77 -12.86 10.50
C SER A 78 -3.31 -13.65 9.31
N ASN A 79 -2.66 -13.56 8.15
CA ASN A 79 -3.06 -14.19 6.89
C ASN A 79 -4.49 -13.83 6.42
N GLU A 80 -5.08 -12.76 6.96
CA GLU A 80 -6.43 -12.30 6.66
C GLU A 80 -6.38 -11.02 5.80
N GLY A 81 -6.76 -11.15 4.53
CA GLY A 81 -6.83 -10.00 3.60
C GLY A 81 -5.47 -9.36 3.30
N VAL A 82 -4.36 -10.07 3.48
CA VAL A 82 -3.01 -9.53 3.30
C VAL A 82 -2.70 -9.38 1.81
N THR A 83 -2.95 -8.19 1.25
CA THR A 83 -2.80 -7.89 -0.17
C THR A 83 -2.31 -6.48 -0.42
N TRP A 84 -1.60 -6.25 -1.53
CA TRP A 84 -1.22 -4.89 -1.95
C TRP A 84 -2.44 -3.97 -2.10
N ARG A 85 -3.60 -4.52 -2.52
CA ARG A 85 -4.88 -3.82 -2.59
C ARG A 85 -5.27 -3.21 -1.24
N ASN A 86 -5.21 -4.00 -0.17
CA ASN A 86 -5.57 -3.52 1.17
C ASN A 86 -4.53 -2.55 1.73
N ALA A 87 -3.24 -2.73 1.44
CA ALA A 87 -2.21 -1.74 1.78
C ALA A 87 -2.43 -0.39 1.07
N LEU A 88 -2.85 -0.40 -0.20
CA LEU A 88 -3.20 0.82 -0.95
C LEU A 88 -4.47 1.47 -0.43
N LYS A 89 -5.47 0.68 -0.03
CA LYS A 89 -6.71 1.20 0.56
C LYS A 89 -6.44 2.02 1.82
N VAL A 90 -5.51 1.58 2.69
CA VAL A 90 -5.06 2.40 3.83
C VAL A 90 -4.52 3.75 3.35
N CYS A 91 -3.79 3.80 2.24
CA CYS A 91 -3.28 5.07 1.73
C CYS A 91 -4.38 5.95 1.12
N GLU A 92 -5.41 5.34 0.53
CA GLU A 92 -6.58 6.01 -0.06
C GLU A 92 -7.53 6.58 0.98
N ASP A 93 -7.67 5.90 2.13
CA ASP A 93 -8.51 6.33 3.25
C ASP A 93 -7.90 7.52 4.03
N TYR A 94 -6.58 7.76 3.89
CA TYR A 94 -5.87 8.89 4.52
C TYR A 94 -4.95 9.61 3.53
N PRO A 95 -5.49 10.22 2.47
CA PRO A 95 -4.70 10.77 1.37
C PRO A 95 -3.76 11.90 1.82
N GLU A 96 -4.14 12.68 2.83
CA GLU A 96 -3.32 13.74 3.41
C GLU A 96 -2.09 13.23 4.16
N LYS A 97 -2.16 12.00 4.70
CA LYS A 97 -1.04 11.37 5.43
C LYS A 97 -0.19 10.49 4.51
N PHE A 98 -0.83 9.78 3.59
CA PHE A 98 -0.22 8.66 2.88
C PHE A 98 -0.20 8.83 1.35
N GLY A 99 -0.59 9.98 0.80
CA GLY A 99 -0.56 10.21 -0.66
C GLY A 99 0.82 9.97 -1.30
N LYS A 100 1.91 10.37 -0.61
CA LYS A 100 3.28 10.09 -1.08
C LYS A 100 3.62 8.60 -1.04
N VAL A 101 3.19 7.89 0.00
CA VAL A 101 3.38 6.45 0.13
C VAL A 101 2.60 5.72 -0.97
N LYS A 102 1.34 6.10 -1.19
CA LYS A 102 0.51 5.58 -2.29
C LYS A 102 1.23 5.67 -3.62
N ALA A 103 1.69 6.86 -3.99
CA ALA A 103 2.41 7.08 -5.24
C ALA A 103 3.69 6.23 -5.34
N GLY A 104 4.40 6.03 -4.22
CA GLY A 104 5.55 5.15 -4.15
C GLY A 104 5.21 3.67 -4.32
N VAL A 105 4.10 3.22 -3.75
CA VAL A 105 3.58 1.85 -3.90
C VAL A 105 3.10 1.62 -5.33
N ASP A 106 2.28 2.51 -5.89
CA ASP A 106 1.79 2.43 -7.27
C ASP A 106 2.97 2.29 -8.26
N LYS A 107 3.96 3.19 -8.15
CA LYS A 107 5.19 3.13 -8.97
C LYS A 107 5.99 1.84 -8.77
N PHE A 108 6.04 1.31 -7.55
CA PHE A 108 6.72 0.05 -7.28
C PHE A 108 6.00 -1.12 -7.95
N LEU A 109 4.67 -1.17 -7.87
CA LEU A 109 3.87 -2.25 -8.43
C LEU A 109 3.94 -2.28 -9.97
N GLU A 110 4.13 -1.14 -10.62
CA GLU A 110 4.38 -1.04 -12.06
C GLU A 110 5.81 -1.44 -12.48
N SER A 111 6.73 -1.63 -11.53
CA SER A 111 8.14 -1.89 -11.84
C SER A 111 8.41 -3.35 -12.22
N ASP A 112 9.38 -3.55 -13.13
CA ASP A 112 9.94 -4.87 -13.46
C ASP A 112 10.30 -5.69 -12.23
N ARG A 113 10.78 -5.01 -11.17
CA ARG A 113 11.14 -5.65 -9.91
C ARG A 113 9.92 -6.30 -9.25
N ALA A 114 8.79 -5.61 -9.18
CA ALA A 114 7.57 -6.15 -8.58
C ALA A 114 6.99 -7.27 -9.44
N LEU A 115 6.92 -7.07 -10.76
CA LEU A 115 6.44 -8.11 -11.69
C LEU A 115 7.24 -9.41 -11.55
N LYS A 116 8.58 -9.31 -11.51
CA LYS A 116 9.47 -10.46 -11.30
C LYS A 116 9.37 -11.08 -9.90
N GLU A 117 8.98 -10.33 -8.87
CA GLU A 117 8.96 -10.85 -7.50
C GLU A 117 7.63 -11.53 -7.16
N TYR A 118 6.51 -11.07 -7.73
CA TYR A 118 5.15 -11.45 -7.31
C TYR A 118 4.32 -12.16 -8.38
N LEU A 119 4.70 -12.07 -9.67
CA LEU A 119 3.96 -12.72 -10.78
C LEU A 119 4.66 -13.94 -11.38
N LYS A 120 5.76 -14.39 -10.78
CA LYS A 120 6.39 -15.68 -11.14
C LYS A 120 5.38 -16.81 -11.01
#